data_AF-A0A3B8WB24-F1
#
_entry.id   AF-A0A3B8WB24-F1
#
_cell.length_a   1.000
_cell.length_b   1.000
_cell.length_c   1.000
_cell.angle_alpha   90.00
_cell.angle_beta   90.00
_cell.angle_gamma   90.00
#
_symmetry.space_group_name_H-M   'P 1'
#
loop_
_entity.id
_entity.type
_entity.pdbx_description
1 polymer ?
#
loop_
_entity_poly.entity_id
_entity_poly.type
_entity_poly.pdbx_seq_one_letter_code
_entity_poly.pdbx_strand_id
1 'polypeptide(L)' 'YVQLECPPYEIPFKDFNIEEEFHEDWDKHDIWRYKGVNKEETIRAYSMANYP' A
#
# COMPACT_ATOMS: atom_id res chain seq x y z
N TYR A 1 -6.17 -16.53 -7.97
CA TYR A 1 -6.21 -15.17 -7.41
C TYR A 1 -7.09 -15.20 -6.17
N VAL A 2 -6.91 -14.26 -5.25
CA VAL A 2 -7.72 -14.10 -4.04
C VAL A 2 -8.35 -12.71 -4.04
N GLN A 3 -9.45 -12.55 -3.32
CA GLN A 3 -10.08 -11.25 -3.10
C GLN A 3 -9.78 -10.80 -1.68
N LEU A 4 -9.30 -9.57 -1.55
CA LEU A 4 -9.04 -8.92 -0.27
C LEU A 4 -10.08 -7.82 -0.06
N GLU A 5 -10.75 -7.88 1.09
CA GLU A 5 -11.62 -6.82 1.59
C GLU A 5 -10.75 -5.74 2.24
N CYS A 6 -11.03 -4.49 1.88
CA CYS A 6 -10.36 -3.32 2.38
C CYS A 6 -11.40 -2.43 3.05
N PRO A 7 -11.46 -2.40 4.40
CA PRO A 7 -12.38 -1.54 5.13
C PRO A 7 -11.99 -0.05 4.94
N PRO A 8 -12.87 0.89 5.31
CA PRO A 8 -12.52 2.31 5.32
C PRO A 8 -11.25 2.58 6.12
N TYR A 9 -10.33 3.35 5.55
CA TYR A 9 -9.04 3.63 6.15
C TYR A 9 -8.54 5.04 5.83
N GLU A 10 -7.65 5.51 6.69
CA GLU A 10 -6.90 6.74 6.50
C GLU A 10 -5.47 6.51 7.00
N ILE A 11 -4.51 6.37 6.07
CA ILE A 11 -3.14 5.94 6.40
C ILE A 11 -2.14 6.85 5.67
N PRO A 12 -1.16 7.45 6.37
CA PRO A 12 -0.10 8.20 5.74
C PRO A 12 1.03 7.28 5.25
N PHE A 13 1.66 7.60 4.12
CA PHE A 13 2.66 6.74 3.50
C PHE A 13 3.97 6.67 4.30
N LYS A 14 4.24 7.69 5.13
CA LYS A 14 5.37 7.73 6.07
C LYS A 14 5.37 6.65 7.15
N ASP A 15 4.23 6.00 7.39
CA ASP A 15 4.11 4.94 8.41
C ASP A 15 4.44 3.56 7.81
N PHE A 16 4.72 3.46 6.51
CA PHE A 16 5.12 2.21 5.87
C PHE A 16 6.53 1.81 6.25
N ASN A 17 6.70 0.52 6.58
CA ASN A 17 8.01 -0.06 6.84
C ASN A 17 8.69 -0.43 5.51
N ILE A 18 9.48 0.49 4.98
CA ILE A 18 10.27 0.31 3.76
C ILE A 18 11.74 0.12 4.16
N GLU A 19 12.43 -0.84 3.55
CA GLU A 19 13.87 -1.07 3.81
C GLU A 19 14.71 0.06 3.21
N GLU A 20 15.81 0.41 3.89
CA GLU A 20 16.65 1.59 3.59
C GLU A 20 17.18 1.60 2.15
N GLU A 21 17.44 0.43 1.57
CA GLU A 21 17.90 0.30 0.18
C GLU A 21 16.90 0.83 -0.86
N PHE A 22 15.62 0.97 -0.50
CA PHE A 22 14.56 1.47 -1.38
C PHE A 22 14.18 2.93 -1.08
N HIS A 23 14.80 3.60 -0.10
CA HIS A 23 14.41 4.97 0.29
C HIS A 23 14.82 6.02 -0.76
N GLU A 24 15.86 5.77 -1.57
CA GLU A 24 16.38 6.74 -2.54
C GLU A 24 15.27 7.31 -3.46
N ASP A 25 14.45 6.43 -4.03
CA ASP A 25 13.33 6.84 -4.90
C ASP A 25 12.18 7.48 -4.12
N TRP A 26 11.94 7.03 -2.87
CA TRP A 26 10.91 7.59 -2.01
C TRP A 26 11.22 9.02 -1.60
N ASP A 27 12.48 9.32 -1.28
CA ASP A 27 12.97 10.65 -0.93
C ASP A 27 13.00 11.56 -2.16
N LYS A 28 13.55 11.06 -3.28
CA LYS A 28 13.67 11.83 -4.53
C LYS A 28 12.32 12.30 -5.06
N HIS A 29 11.28 11.48 -4.92
CA HIS A 29 9.94 11.78 -5.40
C HIS A 29 8.99 12.27 -4.31
N ASP A 30 9.49 12.47 -3.08
CA ASP A 30 8.72 12.94 -1.94
C ASP A 30 7.46 12.09 -1.72
N ILE A 31 7.61 10.77 -1.79
CA ILE A 31 6.51 9.81 -1.70
C ILE A 31 5.90 9.81 -0.29
N TRP A 32 6.71 10.09 0.73
CA TRP A 32 6.33 10.15 2.13
C TRP A 32 5.19 11.15 2.43
N ARG A 33 5.02 12.17 1.59
CA ARG A 33 3.97 13.18 1.74
C ARG A 33 2.56 12.64 1.52
N TYR A 34 2.43 11.51 0.81
CA TYR A 34 1.12 11.02 0.39
C TYR A 34 0.34 10.39 1.55
N LYS A 35 -0.98 10.40 1.38
CA LYS A 35 -1.94 9.83 2.32
C LYS A 35 -3.03 9.10 1.56
N GLY A 36 -3.22 7.83 1.88
CA GLY A 36 -4.30 7.03 1.37
C GLY A 36 -5.54 7.24 2.24
N VAL A 37 -6.65 7.65 1.61
CA VAL A 37 -7.94 7.79 2.29
C VAL A 37 -8.98 7.05 1.47
N ASN A 38 -9.61 6.06 2.07
CA ASN A 38 -10.78 5.41 1.51
C ASN A 38 -11.90 5.42 2.55
N LYS A 39 -13.07 5.92 2.16
CA LYS A 39 -14.23 6.06 3.05
C LYS A 39 -15.23 4.90 2.91
N GLU A 40 -15.06 4.08 1.89
CA GLU A 40 -15.98 3.01 1.55
C GLU A 40 -15.25 1.67 1.56
N GLU A 41 -15.98 0.63 1.97
CA GLU A 41 -15.48 -0.73 1.90
C GLU A 41 -15.36 -1.18 0.45
N THR A 42 -14.23 -1.80 0.11
CA THR A 42 -13.97 -2.23 -1.26
C THR A 42 -13.26 -3.57 -1.33
N ILE A 43 -13.45 -4.28 -2.43
CA ILE A 43 -12.78 -5.56 -2.71
C ILE A 43 -11.78 -5.37 -3.86
N ARG A 44 -10.63 -6.03 -3.78
CA ARG A 44 -9.60 -6.07 -4.83
C ARG A 44 -9.07 -7.50 -5.03
N ALA A 45 -8.85 -7.87 -6.29
CA ALA A 45 -8.31 -9.18 -6.64
C ALA A 45 -6.79 -9.14 -6.78
N TYR A 46 -6.09 -10.12 -6.22
CA TYR A 46 -4.64 -10.29 -6.29
C TYR A 46 -4.25 -11.70 -6.71
N SER A 47 -3.24 -11.84 -7.56
CA SER A 47 -2.75 -13.15 -8.00
C SER A 47 -2.04 -13.89 -6.87
N MET A 48 -2.18 -15.21 -6.83
CA MET A 48 -1.39 -16.04 -5.92
C MET A 48 0.00 -16.20 -6.54
N ALA A 49 1.05 -15.92 -5.76
CA ALA A 49 2.43 -16.00 -6.23
C ALA A 49 3.02 -17.41 -6.09
N ASN A 50 2.43 -18.26 -5.24
CA ASN A 50 2.86 -19.63 -5.00
C ASN A 50 2.22 -20.63 -5.97
N TYR A 51 2.85 -21.79 -6.09
CA TYR A 51 2.25 -22.95 -6.76
C TYR A 51 1.03 -23.46 -5.95
N PRO A 52 0.10 -24.18 -6.59
CA PRO A 52 -1.14 -24.64 -5.96
C PRO A 52 -0.94 -25.48 -4.69
#